data_AF-A0A938L8M0-F1
#
_entry.id   AF-A0A938L8M0-F1
#
_cell.length_a   1.000
_cell.length_b   1.000
_cell.length_c   1.000
_cell.angle_alpha   90.00
_cell.angle_beta   90.00
_cell.angle_gamma   90.00
#
_symmetry.space_group_name_H-M   'P 1'
#
loop_
_entity.id
_entity.type
_entity.pdbx_description
1 polymer ?
#
loop_
_entity_poly.entity_id
_entity_poly.type
_entity_poly.pdbx_seq_one_letter_code
_entity_poly.pdbx_strand_id
1 'polypeptide(L)'
;MFTPPCCPNPLCSSHQGQPFTYQCRGSFHRALDDRLVQRYSCGVCGKFFSDQSFRLDYRLRKPKLTEPVFWMLASKVTHRQTARLLRCNRGTVHHRLELLGSHCRKFHARQLQRLKGTLSPDLALDELETYETDRRLQPLTVPVLLHELSWFVLDVQVAPLASRGGLREPDRIRRDQLAARSGQRRSGSTEAVGKCFANIAPLLAPGAGGMLRTDQKQTYVRLKHRSLPEGMTHVRISSEEPRGMDNPLF
;
A
#
# COMPACT_ATOMS: atom_id res chain seq x y z
N MET A 1 -23.72 2.98 -19.45
CA MET A 1 -24.50 3.59 -18.35
C MET A 1 -23.86 3.17 -17.03
N PHE A 2 -23.67 4.07 -16.07
CA PHE A 2 -23.10 3.71 -14.76
C PHE A 2 -24.14 2.97 -13.92
N THR A 3 -23.73 1.89 -13.25
CA THR A 3 -24.56 1.12 -12.32
C THR A 3 -24.03 1.34 -10.91
N PRO A 4 -24.78 2.04 -10.02
CA PRO A 4 -24.40 2.20 -8.62
C PRO A 4 -24.08 0.85 -7.96
N PRO A 5 -22.88 0.67 -7.37
CA PRO A 5 -22.51 -0.61 -6.77
C PRO A 5 -23.12 -0.83 -5.38
N CYS A 6 -23.46 0.24 -4.64
CA CYS A 6 -24.02 0.16 -3.29
C CYS A 6 -24.68 1.48 -2.86
N CYS A 7 -25.38 1.49 -1.72
CA CYS A 7 -25.89 2.73 -1.13
C CYS A 7 -24.75 3.56 -0.50
N PRO A 8 -24.62 4.87 -0.79
CA PRO A 8 -23.62 5.72 -0.15
C PRO A 8 -24.00 6.16 1.27
N ASN A 9 -25.09 5.63 1.86
CA ASN A 9 -25.31 5.71 3.30
C ASN A 9 -24.62 4.51 3.97
N PRO A 10 -23.56 4.70 4.77
CA PRO A 10 -22.92 3.56 5.46
C PRO A 10 -23.86 2.87 6.45
N LEU A 11 -24.91 3.56 6.93
CA LEU A 11 -25.91 3.03 7.85
C LEU A 11 -27.10 2.35 7.14
N CYS A 12 -27.06 2.20 5.82
CA CYS A 12 -28.14 1.51 5.10
C CYS A 12 -28.15 0.01 5.44
N SER A 13 -29.33 -0.56 5.71
CA SER A 13 -29.50 -2.01 5.92
C SER A 13 -29.07 -2.85 4.72
N SER A 14 -28.95 -2.26 3.53
CA SER A 14 -28.38 -2.94 2.35
C SER A 14 -26.91 -3.35 2.52
N HIS A 15 -26.19 -2.77 3.48
CA HIS A 15 -24.83 -3.21 3.84
C HIS A 15 -24.83 -4.39 4.82
N GLN A 16 -25.99 -4.77 5.37
CA GLN A 16 -26.15 -5.82 6.37
C GLN A 16 -26.89 -7.05 5.81
N GLY A 17 -26.97 -7.19 4.48
CA GLY A 17 -27.51 -8.38 3.81
C GLY A 17 -28.84 -8.17 3.09
N GLN A 18 -29.51 -7.02 3.26
CA GLN A 18 -30.67 -6.70 2.43
C GLN A 18 -30.23 -6.38 0.98
N PRO A 19 -30.93 -6.88 -0.07
CA PRO A 19 -30.59 -6.56 -1.44
C PRO A 19 -30.59 -5.06 -1.71
N PHE A 20 -29.52 -4.55 -2.32
CA PHE A 20 -29.45 -3.15 -2.72
C PHE A 20 -30.28 -2.91 -3.98
N THR A 21 -31.30 -2.05 -3.87
CA THR A 21 -32.11 -1.57 -4.98
C THR A 21 -32.02 -0.05 -5.08
N TYR A 22 -32.20 0.49 -6.28
CA TYR A 22 -32.19 1.94 -6.51
C TYR A 22 -33.14 2.31 -7.66
N GLN A 23 -33.55 3.57 -7.69
CA GLN A 23 -34.34 4.16 -8.77
C GLN A 23 -33.59 5.34 -9.37
N CYS A 24 -33.64 5.50 -10.70
CA CYS A 24 -33.15 6.69 -11.38
C CYS A 24 -34.08 7.88 -11.10
N ARG A 25 -33.53 9.04 -10.71
CA ARG A 25 -34.25 10.24 -10.27
C ARG A 25 -33.85 11.47 -11.10
N GLY A 26 -33.93 11.35 -12.42
CA GLY A 26 -33.53 12.42 -13.35
C GLY A 26 -32.03 12.73 -13.30
N SER A 27 -31.66 13.89 -13.83
CA SER A 27 -30.26 14.31 -13.97
C SER A 27 -30.07 15.78 -13.62
N PHE A 28 -28.82 16.22 -13.49
CA PHE A 28 -28.46 17.62 -13.32
C PHE A 28 -27.10 17.91 -13.95
N HIS A 29 -26.88 19.17 -14.33
CA HIS A 29 -25.59 19.63 -14.79
C HIS A 29 -24.67 19.93 -13.61
N ARG A 30 -23.45 19.39 -13.64
CA ARG A 30 -22.45 19.59 -12.60
C ARG A 30 -21.85 20.99 -12.74
N ALA A 31 -21.97 21.81 -11.70
CA ALA A 31 -21.48 23.20 -11.70
C ALA A 31 -20.00 23.40 -12.08
N LEU A 32 -19.15 22.38 -11.92
CA LEU A 32 -17.72 22.49 -12.21
C LEU A 32 -17.40 22.51 -13.72
N ASP A 33 -18.10 21.70 -14.51
CA ASP A 33 -17.76 21.45 -15.93
C ASP A 33 -18.98 21.10 -16.79
N ASP A 34 -20.17 21.43 -16.29
CA ASP A 34 -21.47 21.30 -16.95
C ASP A 34 -21.86 19.89 -17.42
N ARG A 35 -21.11 18.85 -17.00
CA ARG A 35 -21.44 17.47 -17.36
C ARG A 35 -22.77 17.06 -16.75
N LEU A 36 -23.59 16.40 -17.56
CA LEU A 36 -24.83 15.80 -17.11
C LEU A 36 -24.53 14.62 -16.18
N VAL A 37 -25.10 14.65 -14.97
CA VAL A 37 -24.90 13.65 -13.92
C VAL A 37 -26.24 13.01 -13.59
N GLN A 38 -26.28 11.68 -13.53
CA GLN A 38 -27.47 10.92 -13.15
C GLN A 38 -27.68 10.98 -11.63
N ARG A 39 -28.94 11.19 -11.21
CA ARG A 39 -29.39 11.07 -9.81
C ARG A 39 -30.07 9.73 -9.59
N TYR A 40 -29.99 9.27 -8.35
CA TYR A 40 -30.63 8.06 -7.89
C TYR A 40 -31.24 8.27 -6.50
N SER A 41 -32.21 7.44 -6.15
CA SER A 41 -32.67 7.24 -4.77
C SER A 41 -32.48 5.78 -4.38
N CYS A 42 -31.95 5.54 -3.19
CA CYS A 42 -31.86 4.20 -2.62
C CYS A 42 -33.27 3.64 -2.37
N GLY A 43 -33.57 2.45 -2.88
CA GLY A 43 -34.86 1.77 -2.65
C GLY A 43 -35.02 1.21 -1.24
N VAL A 44 -33.93 1.19 -0.46
CA VAL A 44 -33.92 0.65 0.91
C VAL A 44 -34.08 1.75 1.95
N CYS A 45 -33.23 2.80 1.90
CA CYS A 45 -33.23 3.87 2.89
C CYS A 45 -33.68 5.25 2.36
N GLY A 46 -34.10 5.33 1.09
CA GLY A 46 -34.57 6.57 0.48
C GLY A 46 -33.50 7.63 0.17
N LYS A 47 -32.24 7.43 0.60
CA LYS A 47 -31.17 8.41 0.40
C LYS A 47 -30.98 8.75 -1.08
N PHE A 48 -30.95 10.05 -1.39
CA PHE A 48 -30.57 10.55 -2.71
C PHE A 48 -29.06 10.54 -2.90
N PHE A 49 -28.62 10.14 -4.09
CA PHE A 49 -27.22 10.16 -4.49
C PHE A 49 -27.09 10.32 -6.00
N SER A 50 -25.86 10.33 -6.51
CA SER A 50 -25.58 10.49 -7.94
C SER A 50 -24.31 9.74 -8.33
N ASP A 51 -23.97 9.72 -9.62
CA ASP A 51 -22.69 9.17 -10.10
C ASP A 51 -21.50 9.77 -9.34
N GLN A 52 -21.61 11.05 -8.97
CA GLN A 52 -20.59 11.76 -8.20
C GLN A 52 -20.29 11.13 -6.85
N SER A 53 -21.27 10.47 -6.21
CA SER A 53 -21.13 9.89 -4.88
C SER A 53 -20.12 8.76 -4.81
N PHE A 54 -19.76 8.16 -5.95
CA PHE A 54 -18.80 7.04 -6.03
C PHE A 54 -17.43 7.47 -6.56
N ARG A 55 -17.25 8.74 -6.90
CA ARG A 55 -15.96 9.23 -7.39
C ARG A 55 -14.97 9.37 -6.24
N LEU A 56 -13.71 9.06 -6.52
CA LEU A 56 -12.61 9.26 -5.57
C LEU A 56 -12.50 10.72 -5.11
N ASP A 57 -12.79 11.67 -6.00
CA ASP A 57 -12.71 13.11 -5.77
C ASP A 57 -14.02 13.74 -5.29
N TYR A 58 -14.99 12.93 -4.87
CA TYR A 58 -16.27 13.41 -4.36
C TYR A 58 -16.07 14.39 -3.18
N ARG A 59 -16.81 15.51 -3.21
CA ARG A 59 -16.75 16.62 -2.24
C ARG A 59 -15.41 17.37 -2.16
N LEU A 60 -14.43 17.06 -3.00
CA LEU A 60 -13.23 17.87 -3.10
C LEU A 60 -13.55 19.20 -3.79
N ARG A 61 -13.11 20.32 -3.20
CA ARG A 61 -13.29 21.66 -3.80
C ARG A 61 -12.46 21.88 -5.07
N LYS A 62 -11.34 21.17 -5.21
CA LYS A 62 -10.40 21.27 -6.34
C LYS A 62 -10.08 19.88 -6.92
N PRO A 63 -11.05 19.14 -7.47
CA PRO A 63 -10.86 17.75 -7.90
C PRO A 63 -9.79 17.63 -9.01
N LYS A 64 -9.66 18.67 -9.86
CA LYS A 64 -8.62 18.78 -10.90
C LYS A 64 -7.17 18.67 -10.39
N LEU A 65 -6.92 18.86 -9.09
CA LEU A 65 -5.59 18.71 -8.51
C LEU A 65 -5.23 17.26 -8.16
N THR A 66 -6.20 16.34 -8.11
CA THR A 66 -5.96 14.96 -7.64
C THR A 66 -4.96 14.22 -8.52
N GLU A 67 -5.14 14.26 -9.84
CA GLU A 67 -4.24 13.60 -10.80
C GLU A 67 -2.85 14.26 -10.86
N PRO A 68 -2.70 15.60 -10.98
CA PRO A 68 -1.38 16.22 -10.90
C PRO A 68 -0.63 15.93 -9.60
N VAL A 69 -1.34 15.91 -8.45
CA VAL A 69 -0.71 15.54 -7.18
C VAL A 69 -0.25 14.08 -7.18
N PHE A 70 -1.04 13.17 -7.75
CA PHE A 70 -0.65 11.76 -7.89
C PHE A 70 0.67 11.62 -8.65
N TRP A 71 0.78 12.23 -9.84
CA TRP A 71 1.99 12.16 -10.66
C TRP A 71 3.20 12.79 -9.97
N MET A 72 3.03 13.93 -9.30
CA MET A 72 4.11 14.56 -8.55
C MET A 72 4.62 13.66 -7.41
N LEU A 73 3.72 13.00 -6.67
CA LEU A 73 4.10 12.07 -5.60
C LEU A 73 4.78 10.81 -6.15
N ALA A 74 4.26 10.24 -7.24
CA ALA A 74 4.86 9.09 -7.92
C ALA A 74 6.28 9.39 -8.42
N SER A 75 6.49 10.63 -8.91
CA SER A 75 7.81 11.15 -9.32
C SER A 75 8.68 11.64 -8.15
N LYS A 76 8.35 11.26 -6.90
CA LYS A 76 9.12 11.58 -5.69
C LYS A 76 9.28 13.09 -5.41
N VAL A 77 8.38 13.93 -5.92
CA VAL A 77 8.39 15.38 -5.67
C VAL A 77 7.87 15.67 -4.26
N THR A 78 8.62 16.47 -3.51
CA THR A 78 8.26 16.82 -2.12
C THR A 78 6.92 17.55 -2.03
N HIS A 79 6.20 17.40 -0.92
CA HIS A 79 4.91 18.08 -0.71
C HIS A 79 4.99 19.60 -0.88
N ARG A 80 6.11 20.20 -0.45
CA ARG A 80 6.34 21.64 -0.58
C ARG A 80 6.49 22.05 -2.04
N GLN A 81 7.27 21.30 -2.82
CA GLN A 81 7.46 21.59 -4.23
C GLN A 81 6.20 21.34 -5.05
N THR A 82 5.48 20.24 -4.79
CA THR A 82 4.16 19.97 -5.39
C THR A 82 3.18 21.10 -5.12
N ALA A 83 3.14 21.62 -3.88
CA ALA A 83 2.28 22.74 -3.51
C ALA A 83 2.64 24.03 -4.28
N ARG A 84 3.93 24.33 -4.45
CA ARG A 84 4.42 25.48 -5.24
C ARG A 84 4.04 25.35 -6.72
N LEU A 85 4.34 24.20 -7.34
CA LEU A 85 4.08 23.95 -8.76
C LEU A 85 2.57 24.01 -9.08
N LEU A 86 1.74 23.42 -8.22
CA LEU A 86 0.28 23.36 -8.42
C LEU A 86 -0.47 24.55 -7.81
N ARG A 87 0.25 25.55 -7.29
CA ARG A 87 -0.31 26.76 -6.67
C ARG A 87 -1.42 26.44 -5.65
N CYS A 88 -1.10 25.53 -4.74
CA CYS A 88 -2.03 25.09 -3.69
C CYS A 88 -1.34 25.08 -2.31
N ASN A 89 -2.13 24.91 -1.25
CA ASN A 89 -1.58 24.79 0.10
C ASN A 89 -0.95 23.40 0.29
N ARG A 90 0.14 23.30 1.06
CA ARG A 90 0.77 22.01 1.41
C ARG A 90 -0.20 20.99 2.02
N GLY A 91 -1.15 21.43 2.83
CA GLY A 91 -2.23 20.58 3.37
C GLY A 91 -3.12 19.98 2.28
N THR A 92 -3.33 20.69 1.16
CA THR A 92 -4.07 20.17 -0.01
C THR A 92 -3.37 18.96 -0.63
N VAL A 93 -2.03 18.97 -0.66
CA VAL A 93 -1.20 17.85 -1.13
C VAL A 93 -1.23 16.71 -0.12
N HIS A 94 -1.08 17.01 1.17
CA HIS A 94 -1.10 16.00 2.23
C HIS A 94 -2.43 15.21 2.28
N HIS A 95 -3.59 15.87 2.28
CA HIS A 95 -4.88 15.16 2.27
C HIS A 95 -5.09 14.33 1.00
N ARG A 96 -4.50 14.74 -0.13
CA ARG A 96 -4.52 13.93 -1.36
C ARG A 96 -3.61 12.72 -1.25
N LEU A 97 -2.43 12.84 -0.62
CA LEU A 97 -1.59 11.68 -0.33
C LEU A 97 -2.37 10.63 0.49
N GLU A 98 -3.09 11.05 1.54
CA GLU A 98 -3.90 10.14 2.37
C GLU A 98 -5.02 9.48 1.56
N LEU A 99 -5.76 10.28 0.78
CA LEU A 99 -6.85 9.81 -0.08
C LEU A 99 -6.35 8.80 -1.14
N LEU A 100 -5.29 9.16 -1.87
CA LEU A 100 -4.67 8.33 -2.90
C LEU A 100 -4.07 7.07 -2.27
N GLY A 101 -3.40 7.17 -1.13
CA GLY A 101 -2.87 6.01 -0.42
C GLY A 101 -3.96 5.02 0.00
N SER A 102 -5.08 5.51 0.52
CA SER A 102 -6.25 4.68 0.84
C SER A 102 -6.84 4.01 -0.40
N HIS A 103 -6.92 4.74 -1.51
CA HIS A 103 -7.39 4.22 -2.79
C HIS A 103 -6.46 3.14 -3.35
N CYS A 104 -5.15 3.40 -3.37
CA CYS A 104 -4.14 2.45 -3.84
C CYS A 104 -4.17 1.15 -3.04
N ARG A 105 -4.31 1.21 -1.70
CA ARG A 105 -4.46 0.00 -0.86
C ARG A 105 -5.69 -0.83 -1.25
N LYS A 106 -6.84 -0.19 -1.48
CA LYS A 106 -8.08 -0.88 -1.91
C LYS A 106 -7.94 -1.48 -3.30
N PHE A 107 -7.34 -0.73 -4.23
CA PHE A 107 -7.06 -1.20 -5.58
C PHE A 107 -6.13 -2.42 -5.54
N HIS A 108 -5.00 -2.31 -4.84
CA HIS A 108 -4.03 -3.39 -4.68
C HIS A 108 -4.64 -4.64 -4.05
N ALA A 109 -5.41 -4.51 -2.96
CA ALA A 109 -6.12 -5.63 -2.34
C ALA A 109 -7.09 -6.33 -3.33
N ARG A 110 -7.81 -5.56 -4.16
CA ARG A 110 -8.67 -6.12 -5.20
C ARG A 110 -7.88 -6.85 -6.30
N GLN A 111 -6.70 -6.34 -6.65
CA GLN A 111 -5.81 -7.01 -7.59
C GLN A 111 -5.28 -8.34 -7.00
N LEU A 112 -4.86 -8.35 -5.73
CA LEU A 112 -4.43 -9.57 -5.05
C LEU A 112 -5.55 -10.62 -4.95
N GLN A 113 -6.79 -10.20 -4.68
CA GLN A 113 -7.94 -11.11 -4.66
C GLN A 113 -8.14 -11.85 -5.98
N ARG A 114 -7.84 -11.21 -7.11
CA ARG A 114 -7.93 -11.84 -8.45
C ARG A 114 -6.85 -12.89 -8.68
N LEU A 115 -5.74 -12.82 -7.94
CA LEU A 115 -4.62 -13.75 -8.05
C LEU A 115 -4.77 -14.97 -7.13
N LYS A 116 -5.79 -15.00 -6.26
CA LYS A 116 -5.97 -16.05 -5.25
C LYS A 116 -5.95 -17.45 -5.88
N GLY A 117 -4.97 -18.27 -5.48
CA GLY A 117 -4.80 -19.64 -5.97
C GLY A 117 -4.27 -19.76 -7.41
N THR A 118 -3.79 -18.67 -8.01
CA THR A 118 -3.35 -18.62 -9.41
C THR A 118 -1.97 -18.00 -9.60
N LEU A 119 -1.40 -17.39 -8.56
CA LEU A 119 -0.09 -16.75 -8.63
C LEU A 119 1.01 -17.81 -8.84
N SER A 120 1.85 -17.61 -9.84
CA SER A 120 3.05 -18.41 -10.05
C SER A 120 4.06 -18.19 -8.91
N PRO A 121 4.77 -19.25 -8.50
CA PRO A 121 5.65 -19.25 -7.32
C PRO A 121 7.05 -18.67 -7.59
N ASP A 122 7.18 -17.68 -8.48
CA ASP A 122 8.45 -17.00 -8.77
C ASP A 122 8.47 -15.64 -8.10
N LEU A 123 9.15 -15.58 -6.95
CA LEU A 123 9.12 -14.46 -6.03
C LEU A 123 10.53 -13.93 -5.81
N ALA A 124 10.64 -12.62 -5.59
CA ALA A 124 11.84 -11.98 -5.06
C ALA A 124 11.51 -11.08 -3.89
N LEU A 125 12.37 -11.08 -2.88
CA LEU A 125 12.26 -10.19 -1.73
C LEU A 125 13.57 -9.48 -1.48
N ASP A 126 13.46 -8.16 -1.30
CA ASP A 126 14.53 -7.29 -0.82
C ASP A 126 14.03 -6.47 0.38
N GLU A 127 14.94 -6.10 1.28
CA GLU A 127 14.66 -5.25 2.44
C GLU A 127 15.30 -3.87 2.27
N LEU A 128 14.48 -2.86 1.97
CA LEU A 128 14.93 -1.47 2.00
C LEU A 128 15.04 -0.98 3.45
N GLU A 129 16.22 -0.49 3.83
CA GLU A 129 16.39 0.24 5.10
C GLU A 129 16.15 1.75 4.91
N THR A 130 15.23 2.31 5.70
CA THR A 130 14.96 3.77 5.77
C THR A 130 14.83 4.21 7.22
N TYR A 131 14.20 5.35 7.50
CA TYR A 131 14.00 5.86 8.85
C TYR A 131 12.77 6.74 8.98
N GLU A 132 12.31 6.93 10.22
CA GLU A 132 11.27 7.89 10.57
C GLU A 132 11.87 9.31 10.60
N THR A 133 12.17 9.82 11.79
CA THR A 133 12.74 11.17 11.98
C THR A 133 14.27 11.14 12.00
N ASP A 134 14.87 10.06 12.50
CA ASP A 134 16.31 9.98 12.75
C ASP A 134 16.87 8.63 12.27
N ARG A 135 17.86 8.68 11.37
CA ARG A 135 18.47 7.49 10.76
C ARG A 135 19.17 6.57 11.76
N ARG A 136 19.70 7.11 12.86
CA ARG A 136 20.43 6.32 13.87
C ARG A 136 19.50 5.81 14.94
N LEU A 137 18.55 6.64 15.37
CA LEU A 137 17.69 6.33 16.51
C LEU A 137 16.41 5.60 16.12
N GLN A 138 15.84 5.92 14.95
CA GLN A 138 14.56 5.40 14.47
C GLN A 138 14.66 4.82 13.04
N PRO A 139 15.60 3.88 12.78
CA PRO A 139 15.62 3.18 11.51
C PRO A 139 14.36 2.31 11.33
N LEU A 140 14.05 2.05 10.08
CA LEU A 140 12.94 1.23 9.59
C LEU A 140 13.50 0.20 8.60
N THR A 141 12.88 -0.98 8.58
CA THR A 141 13.00 -1.94 7.49
C THR A 141 11.70 -1.93 6.69
N VAL A 142 11.83 -2.07 5.38
CA VAL A 142 10.73 -2.12 4.42
C VAL A 142 10.97 -3.31 3.50
N PRO A 143 10.60 -4.54 3.90
CA PRO A 143 10.59 -5.67 2.99
C PRO A 143 9.60 -5.43 1.85
N VAL A 144 10.06 -5.61 0.63
CA VAL A 144 9.28 -5.53 -0.60
C VAL A 144 9.32 -6.90 -1.25
N LEU A 145 8.16 -7.52 -1.35
CA LEU A 145 7.99 -8.82 -2.03
C LEU A 145 7.37 -8.59 -3.41
N LEU A 146 8.01 -9.13 -4.43
CA LEU A 146 7.68 -8.95 -5.84
C LEU A 146 7.40 -10.30 -6.49
N HIS A 147 6.56 -10.31 -7.52
CA HIS A 147 6.52 -11.39 -8.49
C HIS A 147 7.58 -11.14 -9.56
N GLU A 148 8.57 -12.05 -9.65
CA GLU A 148 9.84 -11.84 -10.34
C GLU A 148 9.67 -11.40 -11.80
N LEU A 149 8.89 -12.15 -12.58
CA LEU A 149 8.80 -11.92 -14.03
C LEU A 149 8.06 -10.63 -14.39
N SER A 150 7.15 -10.20 -13.53
CA SER A 150 6.25 -9.07 -13.81
C SER A 150 6.63 -7.79 -13.07
N TRP A 151 7.54 -7.89 -12.10
CA TRP A 151 7.86 -6.83 -11.15
C TRP A 151 6.66 -6.31 -10.34
N PHE A 152 5.57 -7.09 -10.31
CA PHE A 152 4.38 -6.72 -9.59
C PHE A 152 4.64 -6.81 -8.08
N VAL A 153 4.48 -5.69 -7.38
CA VAL A 153 4.58 -5.61 -5.92
C VAL A 153 3.44 -6.40 -5.30
N LEU A 154 3.77 -7.53 -4.68
CA LEU A 154 2.81 -8.42 -4.04
C LEU A 154 2.51 -7.98 -2.62
N ASP A 155 3.53 -7.62 -1.85
CA ASP A 155 3.36 -7.08 -0.51
C ASP A 155 4.51 -6.15 -0.12
N VAL A 156 4.19 -5.17 0.73
CA VAL A 156 5.15 -4.25 1.34
C VAL A 156 4.77 -4.12 2.81
N GLN A 157 5.71 -4.44 3.68
CA GLN A 157 5.55 -4.23 5.12
C GLN A 157 6.54 -3.18 5.60
N VAL A 158 6.27 -2.58 6.76
CA VAL A 158 7.16 -1.62 7.40
C VAL A 158 7.26 -1.99 8.86
N ALA A 159 8.49 -2.04 9.39
CA ALA A 159 8.70 -2.29 10.80
C ALA A 159 9.86 -1.46 11.37
N PRO A 160 9.82 -1.12 12.67
CA PRO A 160 10.95 -0.50 13.33
C PRO A 160 12.17 -1.42 13.33
N LEU A 161 13.34 -0.83 13.20
CA LEU A 161 14.61 -1.44 13.57
C LEU A 161 15.06 -0.91 14.94
N ALA A 162 15.91 -1.69 15.61
CA ALA A 162 16.59 -1.21 16.80
C ALA A 162 17.49 -0.01 16.44
N SER A 163 17.67 0.93 17.37
CA SER A 163 18.62 2.03 17.18
C SER A 163 20.01 1.47 16.86
N ARG A 164 20.74 2.15 15.96
CA ARG A 164 22.07 1.73 15.52
C ARG A 164 23.04 1.67 16.71
N GLY A 165 24.02 0.76 16.62
CA GLY A 165 25.15 0.74 17.56
C GLY A 165 26.08 1.94 17.39
N GLY A 166 27.06 2.06 18.31
CA GLY A 166 28.09 3.10 18.24
C GLY A 166 27.55 4.53 18.34
N LEU A 167 26.46 4.74 19.08
CA LEU A 167 25.88 6.06 19.30
C LEU A 167 26.82 6.93 20.14
N ARG A 168 26.90 8.22 19.81
CA ARG A 168 27.61 9.22 20.64
C ARG A 168 26.81 9.47 21.93
N GLU A 169 27.44 10.04 22.96
CA GLU A 169 26.77 10.32 24.23
C GLU A 169 25.44 11.10 24.07
N PRO A 170 25.37 12.20 23.27
CA PRO A 170 24.11 12.89 23.06
C PRO A 170 23.02 12.03 22.39
N ASP A 171 23.41 11.14 21.47
CA ASP A 171 22.49 10.23 20.78
C ASP A 171 21.98 9.13 21.73
N ARG A 172 22.81 8.68 22.68
CA ARG A 172 22.40 7.73 23.73
C ARG A 172 21.33 8.35 24.63
N ILE A 173 21.55 9.58 25.09
CA ILE A 173 20.57 10.33 25.89
C ILE A 173 19.26 10.49 25.11
N ARG A 174 19.32 10.91 23.84
CA ARG A 174 18.13 11.04 22.97
C ARG A 174 17.40 9.71 22.77
N ARG A 175 18.14 8.61 22.58
CA ARG A 175 17.57 7.25 22.49
C ARG A 175 16.79 6.90 23.75
N ASP A 176 17.39 7.14 24.92
CA ASP A 176 16.79 6.76 26.20
C ASP A 176 15.55 7.61 26.50
N GLN A 177 15.57 8.90 26.14
CA GLN A 177 14.39 9.78 26.16
C GLN A 177 13.27 9.33 25.19
N LEU A 178 13.62 8.80 24.02
CA LEU A 178 12.64 8.22 23.08
C LEU A 178 12.06 6.92 23.65
N ALA A 179 12.90 6.07 24.22
CA ALA A 179 12.51 4.80 24.83
C ALA A 179 11.58 5.01 26.04
N ALA A 180 11.84 6.03 26.87
CA ALA A 180 10.98 6.38 27.99
C ALA A 180 9.57 6.82 27.54
N ARG A 181 9.46 7.46 26.37
CA ARG A 181 8.17 7.96 25.84
C ARG A 181 7.38 6.92 25.06
N SER A 182 8.07 6.04 24.33
CA SER A 182 7.45 5.18 23.31
C SER A 182 7.81 3.69 23.41
N GLY A 183 8.58 3.32 24.44
CA GLY A 183 9.12 1.98 24.62
C GLY A 183 10.43 1.74 23.86
N GLN A 184 11.17 0.72 24.29
CA GLN A 184 12.43 0.35 23.65
C GLN A 184 12.19 -0.20 22.25
N ARG A 185 12.83 0.40 21.24
CA ARG A 185 12.74 -0.09 19.86
C ARG A 185 13.44 -1.44 19.71
N ARG A 186 12.79 -2.37 19.05
CA ARG A 186 13.30 -3.71 18.70
C ARG A 186 13.23 -3.90 17.19
N SER A 187 14.04 -4.80 16.66
CA SER A 187 13.98 -5.14 15.24
C SER A 187 12.73 -5.95 14.93
N GLY A 188 11.84 -5.39 14.12
CA GLY A 188 10.64 -6.05 13.61
C GLY A 188 10.81 -6.67 12.22
N SER A 189 12.03 -6.71 11.67
CA SER A 189 12.32 -7.25 10.33
C SER A 189 11.79 -8.68 10.13
N THR A 190 12.05 -9.57 11.09
CA THR A 190 11.58 -10.97 11.00
C THR A 190 10.05 -11.06 10.95
N GLU A 191 9.36 -10.21 11.72
CA GLU A 191 7.90 -10.17 11.72
C GLU A 191 7.35 -9.60 10.42
N ALA A 192 7.94 -8.51 9.91
CA ALA A 192 7.53 -7.86 8.67
C ALA A 192 7.68 -8.80 7.47
N VAL A 193 8.82 -9.47 7.33
CA VAL A 193 9.06 -10.45 6.26
C VAL A 193 8.13 -11.66 6.43
N GLY A 194 7.93 -12.12 7.66
CA GLY A 194 6.98 -13.20 7.95
C GLY A 194 5.56 -12.86 7.51
N LYS A 195 5.13 -11.60 7.69
CA LYS A 195 3.84 -11.10 7.18
C LYS A 195 3.79 -11.08 5.65
N CYS A 196 4.84 -10.64 4.96
CA CYS A 196 4.90 -10.72 3.50
C CYS A 196 4.64 -12.15 3.01
N PHE A 197 5.36 -13.13 3.55
CA PHE A 197 5.18 -14.53 3.16
C PHE A 197 3.82 -15.10 3.57
N ALA A 198 3.31 -14.74 4.74
CA ALA A 198 1.98 -15.20 5.17
C ALA A 198 0.85 -14.63 4.31
N ASN A 199 0.96 -13.37 3.88
CA ASN A 199 -0.06 -12.69 3.07
C ASN A 199 -0.13 -13.24 1.64
N ILE A 200 1.00 -13.66 1.07
CA ILE A 200 1.04 -14.17 -0.30
C ILE A 200 0.82 -15.69 -0.41
N ALA A 201 1.03 -16.46 0.66
CA ALA A 201 0.86 -17.91 0.62
C ALA A 201 -0.53 -18.35 0.10
N PRO A 202 -1.65 -17.71 0.47
CA PRO A 202 -2.97 -18.04 -0.09
C PRO A 202 -3.16 -17.65 -1.55
N LEU A 203 -2.25 -16.85 -2.12
CA LEU A 203 -2.31 -16.41 -3.52
C LEU A 203 -1.64 -17.43 -4.47
N LEU A 204 -0.66 -18.18 -3.96
CA LEU A 204 0.09 -19.16 -4.74
C LEU A 204 -0.81 -20.29 -5.27
N ALA A 205 -0.52 -20.74 -6.48
CA ALA A 205 -1.18 -21.91 -7.05
C ALA A 205 -0.90 -23.18 -6.20
N PRO A 206 -1.85 -24.11 -6.07
CA PRO A 206 -1.61 -25.38 -5.36
C PRO A 206 -0.49 -26.20 -6.00
N GLY A 207 0.35 -26.82 -5.17
CA GLY A 207 1.45 -27.69 -5.64
C GLY A 207 2.56 -26.96 -6.41
N ALA A 208 2.58 -25.63 -6.36
CA ALA A 208 3.49 -24.82 -7.14
C ALA A 208 4.95 -24.96 -6.65
N GLY A 209 5.74 -25.75 -7.39
CA GLY A 209 7.20 -25.69 -7.34
C GLY A 209 7.68 -24.40 -8.02
N GLY A 210 8.64 -23.71 -7.42
CA GLY A 210 9.03 -22.37 -7.85
C GLY A 210 10.28 -21.86 -7.14
N MET A 211 10.57 -20.57 -7.30
CA MET A 211 11.76 -19.94 -6.73
C MET A 211 11.40 -18.75 -5.84
N LEU A 212 12.01 -18.72 -4.66
CA LEU A 212 12.14 -17.50 -3.86
C LEU A 212 13.58 -17.00 -3.99
N ARG A 213 13.78 -15.77 -4.45
CA ARG A 213 15.07 -15.08 -4.52
C ARG A 213 15.19 -14.05 -3.41
N THR A 214 16.27 -14.10 -2.64
CA THR A 214 16.57 -13.11 -1.59
C THR A 214 18.07 -12.93 -1.43
N ASP A 215 18.48 -11.97 -0.59
CA ASP A 215 19.82 -11.96 -0.01
C ASP A 215 20.09 -13.21 0.87
N GLN A 216 21.29 -13.30 1.45
CA GLN A 216 21.76 -14.44 2.25
C GLN A 216 21.33 -14.43 3.73
N LYS A 217 20.36 -13.61 4.13
CA LYS A 217 19.93 -13.50 5.53
C LYS A 217 19.25 -14.78 6.01
N GLN A 218 19.82 -15.39 7.05
CA GLN A 218 19.36 -16.67 7.61
C GLN A 218 17.89 -16.67 8.08
N THR A 219 17.35 -15.51 8.46
CA THR A 219 15.95 -15.41 8.87
C THR A 219 14.99 -15.79 7.74
N TYR A 220 15.36 -15.56 6.48
CA TYR A 220 14.50 -15.86 5.34
C TYR A 220 14.30 -17.35 5.15
N VAL A 221 15.34 -18.17 5.39
CA VAL A 221 15.25 -19.64 5.30
C VAL A 221 14.15 -20.14 6.23
N ARG A 222 14.22 -19.75 7.51
CA ARG A 222 13.22 -20.16 8.51
C ARG A 222 11.81 -19.66 8.17
N LEU A 223 11.69 -18.43 7.68
CA LEU A 223 10.39 -17.84 7.34
C LEU A 223 9.78 -18.48 6.09
N LYS A 224 10.59 -18.82 5.08
CA LYS A 224 10.16 -19.59 3.90
C LYS A 224 9.57 -20.92 4.34
N HIS A 225 10.28 -21.69 5.17
CA HIS A 225 9.79 -22.99 5.64
C HIS A 225 8.50 -22.89 6.45
N ARG A 226 8.29 -21.78 7.16
CA ARG A 226 7.10 -21.56 7.97
C ARG A 226 5.85 -21.22 7.15
N SER A 227 6.00 -20.40 6.11
CA SER A 227 4.86 -19.74 5.46
C SER A 227 4.67 -20.10 4.00
N LEU A 228 5.71 -20.54 3.30
CA LEU A 228 5.66 -20.81 1.86
C LEU A 228 5.68 -22.32 1.57
N PRO A 229 5.18 -22.75 0.39
CA PRO A 229 5.19 -24.15 -0.01
C PRO A 229 6.58 -24.80 0.09
N GLU A 230 6.60 -26.06 0.54
CA GLU A 230 7.84 -26.82 0.72
C GLU A 230 8.61 -26.98 -0.60
N GLY A 231 7.89 -27.24 -1.69
CA GLY A 231 8.44 -27.40 -3.05
C GLY A 231 9.06 -26.15 -3.68
N MET A 232 9.01 -24.98 -3.03
CA MET A 232 9.73 -23.80 -3.51
C MET A 232 11.23 -23.89 -3.17
N THR A 233 12.10 -23.66 -4.16
CA THR A 233 13.53 -23.53 -3.98
C THR A 233 13.89 -22.13 -3.50
N HIS A 234 14.73 -22.02 -2.48
CA HIS A 234 15.24 -20.74 -2.00
C HIS A 234 16.61 -20.44 -2.62
N VAL A 235 16.64 -19.53 -3.58
CA VAL A 235 17.86 -19.02 -4.22
C VAL A 235 18.35 -17.82 -3.40
N ARG A 236 19.60 -17.89 -2.94
CA ARG A 236 20.20 -16.85 -2.08
C ARG A 236 21.36 -16.21 -2.80
N ILE A 237 21.28 -14.91 -3.02
CA ILE A 237 22.22 -14.14 -3.82
C ILE A 237 23.11 -13.33 -2.87
N SER A 238 24.42 -13.34 -3.10
CA SER A 238 25.34 -12.60 -2.24
C SER A 238 25.15 -11.09 -2.42
N SER A 239 25.16 -10.36 -1.31
CA SER A 239 25.17 -8.89 -1.33
C SER A 239 26.47 -8.29 -1.86
N GLU A 240 27.53 -9.11 -1.99
CA GLU A 240 28.84 -8.74 -2.52
C GLU A 240 28.94 -8.91 -4.03
N GLU A 241 27.97 -9.58 -4.66
CA GLU A 241 27.92 -9.69 -6.11
C GLU A 241 27.73 -8.32 -6.76
N PRO A 242 28.40 -8.06 -7.90
CA PRO A 242 28.22 -6.82 -8.63
C PRO A 242 26.74 -6.54 -8.91
N ARG A 243 26.33 -5.29 -8.67
CA ARG A 243 24.99 -4.82 -9.02
C ARG A 243 24.98 -4.51 -10.51
N GLY A 244 24.46 -5.42 -11.31
CA GLY A 244 24.32 -5.30 -12.76
C GLY A 244 23.04 -5.99 -13.23
N MET A 245 22.73 -5.91 -14.53
CA MET A 245 21.51 -6.51 -15.09
C MET A 245 21.45 -8.03 -14.92
N ASP A 246 22.59 -8.68 -14.67
CA ASP A 246 22.68 -10.12 -14.43
C ASP A 246 22.40 -10.51 -12.96
N ASN A 247 22.31 -9.52 -12.06
CA ASN A 247 22.03 -9.78 -10.64
C ASN A 247 20.50 -9.83 -10.45
N PRO A 248 19.92 -10.98 -10.07
CA PRO A 248 18.46 -11.13 -9.97
C PRO A 248 17.81 -10.26 -8.87
N LEU A 249 18.60 -9.63 -7.99
CA LEU A 249 18.09 -8.69 -6.99
C LEU A 249 18.05 -7.23 -7.46
N PHE A 250 18.59 -6.88 -8.64
CA PHE A 250 18.76 -5.50 -9.11
C PHE A 250 18.27 -5.24 -10.53
#